data_AF-A0A936DCD0-F1
#
_entry.id   AF-A0A936DCD0-F1
#
_cell.length_a   1.000
_cell.length_b   1.000
_cell.length_c   1.000
_cell.angle_alpha   90.00
_cell.angle_beta   90.00
_cell.angle_gamma   90.00
#
_symmetry.space_group_name_H-M   'P 1'
#
loop_
_entity.id
_entity.type
_entity.pdbx_description
1 polymer ?
#
loop_
_entity_poly.entity_id
_entity_poly.type
_entity_poly.pdbx_seq_one_letter_code
_entity_poly.pdbx_strand_id
1 'polypeptide(L)'
;MAAFEGLLVANPRLVVPGSPESSELIAVLEGRGAGSSPQMPLGAMSFAQLDDAGLTDISLEEIEGWISNLDAVTGAPSRPDRDAITVRRLDAAHVELALRDLLGLTRDDFFKDAESYGIPVDELRDRGSFPVHNPDAIPGAFSSVPVLNYYALGGGSPPGGVIVERTVGAPFVQTMVPLSQQWCRMAVAKPDNASLFKYATATSSSAADSAAIVDNIVWLHARFHGTVVDRAEGQRILEEVFIPLEAANDDPSLGWTGVCSYLIRHPQFIVY
;
A
#
# COMPACT_ATOMS: atom_id res chain seq x y z
N MET A 1 5.54 -7.71 19.65
CA MET A 1 5.03 -8.90 20.37
C MET A 1 3.54 -8.77 20.68
N ALA A 2 3.10 -7.76 21.44
CA ALA A 2 1.67 -7.54 21.76
C ALA A 2 0.71 -7.45 20.54
N ALA A 3 1.14 -6.84 19.43
CA ALA A 3 0.31 -6.77 18.21
C ALA A 3 0.14 -8.12 17.50
N PHE A 4 1.17 -8.97 17.50
CA PHE A 4 1.10 -10.31 16.92
C PHE A 4 0.16 -11.20 17.75
N GLU A 5 0.33 -11.17 19.08
CA GLU A 5 -0.54 -11.90 20.01
C GLU A 5 -2.00 -11.42 19.94
N GLY A 6 -2.23 -10.11 19.88
CA GLY A 6 -3.58 -9.54 19.87
C GLY A 6 -4.34 -9.68 18.53
N LEU A 7 -3.64 -9.65 17.39
CA LEU A 7 -4.29 -9.65 16.07
C LEU A 7 -4.33 -11.04 15.41
N LEU A 8 -3.31 -11.86 15.66
CA LEU A 8 -3.20 -13.19 15.06
C LEU A 8 -3.60 -14.28 16.07
N VAL A 9 -2.92 -14.34 17.22
CA VAL A 9 -3.07 -15.43 18.20
C VAL A 9 -4.42 -15.36 18.92
N ALA A 10 -4.89 -14.17 19.26
CA ALA A 10 -6.17 -13.96 19.93
C ALA A 10 -7.38 -13.94 18.97
N ASN A 11 -7.17 -14.07 17.65
CA ASN A 11 -8.24 -14.09 16.68
C ASN A 11 -8.73 -15.52 16.44
N PRO A 12 -9.91 -15.92 16.98
CA PRO A 12 -10.41 -17.29 16.90
C PRO A 12 -10.78 -17.72 15.48
N ARG A 13 -10.84 -16.78 14.53
CA ARG A 13 -11.02 -17.11 13.11
C ARG A 13 -9.75 -17.61 12.46
N LEU A 14 -8.58 -17.34 13.04
CA LEU A 14 -7.27 -17.71 12.49
C LEU A 14 -6.59 -18.78 13.34
N VAL A 15 -6.63 -18.65 14.67
CA VAL A 15 -6.01 -19.59 15.62
C VAL A 15 -7.01 -19.98 16.68
N VAL A 16 -7.21 -21.29 16.85
CA VAL A 16 -8.01 -21.90 17.93
C VAL A 16 -7.02 -22.57 18.90
N PRO A 17 -6.74 -21.94 20.07
CA PRO A 17 -5.81 -22.51 21.05
C PRO A 17 -6.16 -23.94 21.44
N GLY A 18 -5.18 -24.83 21.42
CA GLY A 18 -5.34 -26.24 21.75
C GLY A 18 -6.01 -27.11 20.66
N SER A 19 -6.40 -26.52 19.52
CA SER A 19 -7.03 -27.25 18.40
C SER A 19 -6.46 -26.75 17.05
N PRO A 20 -5.25 -27.20 16.67
CA PRO A 20 -4.63 -26.85 15.39
C PRO A 20 -5.53 -27.19 14.19
N GLU A 21 -6.22 -28.32 14.23
CA GLU A 21 -7.12 -28.79 13.18
C GLU A 21 -8.34 -27.89 12.95
N SER A 22 -8.73 -27.12 13.96
CA SER A 22 -9.81 -26.14 13.87
C SER A 22 -9.31 -24.72 13.52
N SER A 23 -8.00 -24.55 13.39
CA SER A 23 -7.37 -23.25 13.12
C SER A 23 -7.25 -23.01 11.61
N GLU A 24 -7.89 -21.95 11.11
CA GLU A 24 -7.80 -21.56 9.69
C GLU A 24 -6.35 -21.30 9.24
N LEU A 25 -5.47 -20.89 10.15
CA LEU A 25 -4.04 -20.72 9.87
C LEU A 25 -3.41 -22.02 9.33
N ILE A 26 -3.69 -23.17 9.96
CA ILE A 26 -3.17 -24.47 9.51
C ILE A 26 -3.74 -24.80 8.12
N ALA A 27 -5.05 -24.63 7.94
CA ALA A 27 -5.69 -24.87 6.65
C ALA A 27 -5.05 -24.03 5.53
N VAL A 28 -4.77 -22.75 5.77
CA VAL A 28 -4.13 -21.87 4.78
C VAL A 28 -2.67 -22.26 4.53
N LEU A 29 -1.91 -22.67 5.55
CA LEU A 29 -0.52 -23.12 5.37
C LEU A 29 -0.42 -24.44 4.58
N GLU A 30 -1.43 -25.31 4.71
CA GLU A 30 -1.54 -26.54 3.91
C GLU A 30 -2.10 -26.31 2.50
N GLY A 31 -2.60 -25.10 2.21
CA GLY A 31 -3.24 -24.79 0.93
C GLY A 31 -4.70 -25.25 0.80
N ARG A 32 -5.37 -25.43 1.93
CA ARG A 32 -6.77 -25.83 2.09
C ARG A 32 -7.63 -24.74 2.73
N GLY A 33 -7.15 -23.50 2.75
CA GLY A 33 -7.81 -22.37 3.40
C GLY A 33 -9.19 -22.05 2.81
N ALA A 34 -10.12 -21.68 3.68
CA ALA A 34 -11.44 -21.17 3.35
C ALA A 34 -11.42 -19.63 3.30
N GLY A 35 -11.43 -19.05 2.10
CA GLY A 35 -11.51 -17.60 1.93
C GLY A 35 -10.99 -17.09 0.60
N SER A 36 -10.61 -15.81 0.57
CA SER A 36 -10.05 -15.15 -0.62
C SER A 36 -8.60 -15.59 -0.93
N SER A 37 -7.94 -16.25 0.02
CA SER A 37 -6.58 -16.79 -0.14
C SER A 37 -6.60 -18.25 0.31
N PRO A 38 -6.67 -19.22 -0.62
CA PRO A 38 -6.76 -20.64 -0.27
C PRO A 38 -5.44 -21.20 0.28
N GLN A 39 -4.34 -20.47 0.12
CA GLN A 39 -3.01 -20.90 0.57
C GLN A 39 -2.12 -19.75 1.01
N MET A 40 -1.15 -20.03 1.88
CA MET A 40 0.03 -19.20 2.10
C MET A 40 1.31 -20.07 2.07
N PRO A 41 2.43 -19.59 1.48
CA PRO A 41 2.50 -18.36 0.69
C PRO A 41 1.67 -18.43 -0.59
N LEU A 42 1.30 -17.27 -1.13
CA LEU A 42 0.61 -17.17 -2.41
C LEU A 42 1.61 -17.53 -3.51
N GLY A 43 1.46 -18.69 -4.14
CA GLY A 43 2.44 -19.18 -5.12
C GLY A 43 2.13 -20.58 -5.63
N ALA A 44 3.12 -21.20 -6.28
CA ALA A 44 2.99 -22.57 -6.79
C ALA A 44 3.09 -23.63 -5.68
N MET A 45 3.73 -23.30 -4.55
CA MET A 45 3.91 -24.19 -3.41
C MET A 45 3.24 -23.60 -2.17
N SER A 46 2.47 -24.41 -1.44
CA SER A 46 2.00 -24.09 -0.10
C SER A 46 3.13 -24.16 0.93
N PHE A 47 2.93 -23.63 2.13
CA PHE A 47 3.92 -23.72 3.19
C PHE A 47 4.23 -25.19 3.53
N ALA A 48 3.22 -26.06 3.59
CA ALA A 48 3.43 -27.50 3.79
C ALA A 48 4.36 -28.11 2.72
N GLN A 49 4.20 -27.72 1.45
CA GLN A 49 5.07 -28.19 0.38
C GLN A 49 6.49 -27.61 0.45
N LEU A 50 6.65 -26.40 1.01
CA LEU A 50 7.97 -25.80 1.26
C LEU A 50 8.68 -26.47 2.44
N ASP A 51 7.93 -26.84 3.48
CA ASP A 51 8.41 -27.60 4.64
C ASP A 51 8.88 -29.00 4.22
N ASP A 52 8.06 -29.73 3.45
CA ASP A 52 8.43 -31.03 2.87
C ASP A 52 9.70 -30.96 2.01
N ALA A 53 9.97 -29.79 1.40
CA ALA A 53 11.15 -29.53 0.59
C ALA A 53 12.37 -29.03 1.39
N GLY A 54 12.23 -28.82 2.71
CA GLY A 54 13.27 -28.26 3.58
C GLY A 54 13.62 -26.81 3.27
N LEU A 55 12.65 -26.03 2.77
CA LEU A 55 12.81 -24.63 2.37
C LEU A 55 12.26 -23.64 3.42
N THR A 56 11.84 -24.13 4.58
CA THR A 56 11.36 -23.32 5.70
C THR A 56 12.28 -23.49 6.91
N ASP A 57 12.42 -22.42 7.71
CA ASP A 57 13.19 -22.45 8.96
C ASP A 57 12.37 -23.05 10.13
N ILE A 58 11.05 -23.19 9.95
CA ILE A 58 10.08 -23.71 10.93
C ILE A 58 9.22 -24.73 10.21
N SER A 59 8.94 -25.87 10.84
CA SER A 59 8.07 -26.89 10.26
C SER A 59 6.60 -26.66 10.55
N LEU A 60 5.72 -27.25 9.75
CA LEU A 60 4.29 -27.23 10.01
C LEU A 60 3.96 -27.95 11.32
N GLU A 61 4.67 -29.03 11.64
CA GLU A 61 4.55 -29.76 12.91
C GLU A 61 4.90 -28.87 14.11
N GLU A 62 5.92 -28.02 13.99
CA GLU A 62 6.27 -27.05 15.05
C GLU A 62 5.16 -26.01 15.26
N ILE A 63 4.49 -25.57 14.18
CA ILE A 63 3.36 -24.64 14.26
C ILE A 63 2.14 -25.32 14.89
N GLU A 64 1.81 -26.55 14.50
CA GLU A 64 0.74 -27.33 15.11
C GLU A 64 1.02 -27.61 16.59
N GLY A 65 2.27 -27.96 16.92
CA GLY A 65 2.73 -28.15 18.29
C GLY A 65 2.63 -26.86 19.09
N TRP A 66 2.98 -25.71 18.51
CA TRP A 66 2.78 -24.41 19.13
C TRP A 66 1.30 -24.13 19.40
N ILE A 67 0.40 -24.35 18.43
CA ILE A 67 -1.05 -24.13 18.61
C ILE A 67 -1.64 -25.08 19.67
N SER A 68 -1.21 -26.33 19.67
CA SER A 68 -1.64 -27.34 20.65
C SER A 68 -1.28 -26.95 22.08
N ASN A 69 -0.14 -26.28 22.27
CA ASN A 69 0.36 -25.83 23.55
C ASN A 69 -0.02 -24.37 23.88
N LEU A 70 -0.81 -23.70 23.02
CA LEU A 70 -1.36 -22.40 23.37
C LEU A 70 -2.40 -22.59 24.47
N ASP A 71 -2.14 -21.96 25.61
CA ASP A 71 -3.19 -21.76 26.61
C ASP A 71 -4.37 -21.03 25.97
N ALA A 72 -5.59 -21.38 26.41
CA ALA A 72 -6.76 -20.61 26.06
C ALA A 72 -6.49 -19.14 26.39
N VAL A 73 -6.45 -18.29 25.35
CA VAL A 73 -6.15 -16.87 25.48
C VAL A 73 -7.24 -16.25 26.37
N THR A 74 -6.97 -16.22 27.67
CA THR A 74 -7.85 -15.72 28.72
C THR A 74 -7.70 -14.22 28.74
N GLY A 75 -8.27 -13.57 27.74
CA GLY A 75 -8.08 -12.15 27.57
C GLY A 75 -8.31 -11.61 26.17
N ALA A 76 -8.97 -12.34 25.26
CA ALA A 76 -9.65 -11.65 24.17
C ALA A 76 -10.54 -10.58 24.84
N PRO A 77 -10.21 -9.29 24.72
CA PRO A 77 -10.88 -8.28 25.51
C PRO A 77 -12.37 -8.35 25.17
N SER A 78 -13.22 -8.65 26.17
CA SER A 78 -14.69 -8.68 25.97
C SER A 78 -15.25 -7.30 25.58
N ARG A 79 -14.39 -6.28 25.66
CA ARG A 79 -14.57 -4.94 25.13
C ARG A 79 -13.27 -4.53 24.46
N PRO A 80 -13.32 -3.86 23.29
CA PRO A 80 -12.15 -3.25 22.70
C PRO A 80 -11.40 -2.44 23.76
N ASP A 81 -10.10 -2.70 23.92
CA ASP A 81 -9.26 -1.89 24.80
C ASP A 81 -9.27 -0.45 24.26
N ARG A 82 -9.78 0.47 25.08
CA ARG A 82 -9.89 1.89 24.71
C ARG A 82 -8.52 2.55 24.56
N ASP A 83 -7.51 1.99 25.22
CA ASP A 83 -6.16 2.52 25.24
C ASP A 83 -5.24 1.74 24.28
N ALA A 84 -5.75 0.71 23.59
CA ALA A 84 -5.01 0.03 22.55
C ALA A 84 -4.74 0.98 21.39
N ILE A 85 -3.48 0.99 20.93
CA ILE A 85 -3.08 1.68 19.71
C ILE A 85 -3.83 1.03 18.55
N THR A 86 -4.92 1.66 18.11
CA THR A 86 -5.65 1.23 16.93
C THR A 86 -4.94 1.77 15.70
N VAL A 87 -4.09 0.93 15.12
CA VAL A 87 -3.54 1.20 13.78
C VAL A 87 -4.71 1.10 12.81
N ARG A 88 -5.07 2.21 12.16
CA ARG A 88 -6.19 2.23 11.21
C ARG A 88 -5.63 2.49 9.84
N ARG A 89 -5.87 1.59 8.89
CA ARG A 89 -5.53 1.85 7.49
C ARG A 89 -6.25 3.11 7.01
N LEU A 90 -5.56 3.91 6.19
CA LEU A 90 -6.18 4.99 5.42
C LEU A 90 -7.28 4.39 4.53
N ASP A 91 -8.51 4.92 4.59
CA ASP A 91 -9.52 4.58 3.58
C ASP A 91 -9.20 5.30 2.24
N ALA A 92 -9.91 4.94 1.17
CA ALA A 92 -9.58 5.42 -0.17
C ALA A 92 -9.57 6.95 -0.30
N ALA A 93 -10.48 7.65 0.39
CA ALA A 93 -10.51 9.10 0.39
C ALA A 93 -9.27 9.71 1.05
N HIS A 94 -8.83 9.14 2.18
CA HIS A 94 -7.58 9.57 2.81
C HIS A 94 -6.36 9.26 1.93
N VAL A 95 -6.31 8.09 1.29
CA VAL A 95 -5.22 7.74 0.35
C VAL A 95 -5.18 8.73 -0.82
N GLU A 96 -6.33 9.01 -1.44
CA GLU A 96 -6.44 9.95 -2.54
C GLU A 96 -5.97 11.36 -2.14
N LEU A 97 -6.49 11.89 -1.05
CA LEU A 97 -6.16 13.24 -0.56
C LEU A 97 -4.70 13.36 -0.13
N ALA A 98 -4.20 12.38 0.64
CA ALA A 98 -2.82 12.37 1.11
C ALA A 98 -1.84 12.29 -0.06
N LEU A 99 -2.09 11.40 -1.03
CA LEU A 99 -1.23 11.30 -2.21
C LEU A 99 -1.26 12.55 -3.06
N ARG A 100 -2.43 13.18 -3.26
CA ARG A 100 -2.52 14.45 -3.99
C ARG A 100 -1.70 15.54 -3.30
N ASP A 101 -1.82 15.71 -2.00
CA ASP A 101 -1.06 16.71 -1.24
C ASP A 101 0.45 16.43 -1.24
N LEU A 102 0.83 15.18 -0.92
CA LEU A 102 2.24 14.77 -0.84
C LEU A 102 2.95 14.90 -2.17
N LEU A 103 2.28 14.57 -3.27
CA LEU A 103 2.81 14.63 -4.63
C LEU A 103 2.65 16.00 -5.29
N GLY A 104 1.98 16.95 -4.65
CA GLY A 104 1.68 18.25 -5.25
C GLY A 104 0.74 18.15 -6.46
N LEU A 105 -0.09 17.12 -6.50
CA LEU A 105 -1.09 16.91 -7.56
C LEU A 105 -2.43 17.55 -7.17
N THR A 106 -3.13 18.09 -8.15
CA THR A 106 -4.44 18.72 -7.99
C THR A 106 -5.49 17.93 -8.76
N ARG A 107 -6.76 18.33 -8.64
CA ARG A 107 -7.85 17.74 -9.42
C ARG A 107 -7.57 17.88 -10.91
N ASP A 108 -7.05 19.04 -11.29
CA ASP A 108 -6.82 19.40 -12.68
C ASP A 108 -5.71 18.58 -13.35
N ASP A 109 -4.88 17.87 -12.59
CA ASP A 109 -3.92 16.92 -13.15
C ASP A 109 -4.62 15.64 -13.68
N PHE A 110 -5.80 15.30 -13.16
CA PHE A 110 -6.56 14.10 -13.52
C PHE A 110 -7.81 14.40 -14.36
N PHE A 111 -8.49 15.50 -14.04
CA PHE A 111 -9.79 15.86 -14.58
C PHE A 111 -9.75 17.24 -15.25
N LYS A 112 -10.66 17.44 -16.18
CA LYS A 112 -11.00 18.74 -16.74
C LYS A 112 -12.47 19.00 -16.51
N ASP A 113 -12.83 20.28 -16.43
CA ASP A 113 -14.22 20.68 -16.32
C ASP A 113 -14.97 20.31 -17.60
N ALA A 114 -16.13 19.67 -17.43
CA ALA A 114 -17.05 19.35 -18.50
C ALA A 114 -18.50 19.59 -18.02
N GLU A 115 -19.43 19.51 -18.95
CA GLU A 115 -20.86 19.68 -18.66
C GLU A 115 -21.67 18.56 -19.32
N SER A 116 -22.66 18.06 -18.58
CA SER A 116 -23.67 17.13 -19.08
C SER A 116 -25.04 17.68 -18.78
N TYR A 117 -25.82 18.01 -19.81
CA TYR A 117 -27.15 18.63 -19.68
C TYR A 117 -27.16 19.89 -18.78
N GLY A 118 -26.09 20.70 -18.83
CA GLY A 118 -25.94 21.92 -18.01
C GLY A 118 -25.55 21.67 -16.55
N ILE A 119 -25.18 20.45 -16.19
CA ILE A 119 -24.66 20.08 -14.87
C ILE A 119 -23.14 19.91 -14.97
N PRO A 120 -22.34 20.59 -14.11
CA PRO A 120 -20.90 20.39 -14.05
C PRO A 120 -20.53 18.94 -13.72
N VAL A 121 -19.59 18.39 -14.48
CA VAL A 121 -19.09 17.03 -14.33
C VAL A 121 -17.58 16.98 -14.55
N ASP A 122 -16.94 15.98 -13.96
CA ASP A 122 -15.50 15.72 -14.12
C ASP A 122 -15.27 14.82 -15.33
N GLU A 123 -14.54 15.31 -16.34
CA GLU A 123 -14.10 14.48 -17.47
C GLU A 123 -12.62 14.12 -17.30
N LEU A 124 -12.28 12.85 -17.48
CA LEU A 124 -10.89 12.41 -17.42
C LEU A 124 -10.05 13.07 -18.51
N ARG A 125 -8.87 13.59 -18.13
CA ARG A 125 -7.89 14.11 -19.08
C ARG A 125 -7.20 13.01 -19.86
N ASP A 126 -6.77 11.98 -19.15
CA ASP A 126 -6.07 10.83 -19.69
C ASP A 126 -6.58 9.55 -19.03
N ARG A 127 -6.90 8.54 -19.85
CA ARG A 127 -7.26 7.20 -19.36
C ARG A 127 -6.09 6.52 -18.65
N GLY A 128 -4.87 6.89 -18.99
CA GLY A 128 -3.64 6.42 -18.36
C GLY A 128 -3.39 6.98 -16.96
N SER A 129 -4.12 8.01 -16.51
CA SER A 129 -3.86 8.72 -15.23
C SER A 129 -4.16 7.90 -13.96
N PHE A 130 -4.73 6.71 -14.11
CA PHE A 130 -5.11 5.81 -13.02
C PHE A 130 -5.86 6.55 -11.89
N PRO A 131 -6.96 7.23 -12.22
CA PRO A 131 -7.69 8.09 -11.29
C PRO A 131 -8.28 7.25 -10.14
N VAL A 132 -8.26 7.84 -8.95
CA VAL A 132 -9.01 7.38 -7.78
C VAL A 132 -10.10 8.43 -7.59
N HIS A 133 -11.35 8.03 -7.75
CA HIS A 133 -12.49 8.94 -7.70
C HIS A 133 -13.61 8.28 -6.92
N ASN A 134 -14.11 8.97 -5.89
CA ASN A 134 -15.28 8.52 -5.15
C ASN A 134 -16.51 8.53 -6.08
N PRO A 135 -17.23 7.42 -6.27
CA PRO A 135 -18.41 7.39 -7.14
C PRO A 135 -19.52 8.35 -6.72
N ASP A 136 -19.52 8.76 -5.44
CA ASP A 136 -20.50 9.68 -4.86
C ASP A 136 -19.98 11.13 -4.78
N ALA A 137 -18.78 11.42 -5.32
CA ALA A 137 -18.25 12.78 -5.33
C ALA A 137 -19.09 13.72 -6.20
N ILE A 138 -19.07 15.00 -5.82
CA ILE A 138 -19.67 16.11 -6.56
C ILE A 138 -18.54 17.13 -6.83
N PRO A 139 -18.25 17.49 -8.09
CA PRO A 139 -18.91 17.00 -9.31
C PRO A 139 -18.69 15.50 -9.54
N GLY A 140 -19.69 14.84 -10.14
CA GLY A 140 -19.59 13.44 -10.52
C GLY A 140 -18.81 13.29 -11.83
N ALA A 141 -18.29 12.10 -12.11
CA ALA A 141 -17.55 11.88 -13.33
C ALA A 141 -18.48 11.65 -14.55
N PHE A 142 -18.14 12.27 -15.68
CA PHE A 142 -18.89 12.14 -16.93
C PHE A 142 -18.68 10.78 -17.61
N SER A 143 -17.43 10.35 -17.69
CA SER A 143 -17.04 9.04 -18.23
C SER A 143 -17.01 7.99 -17.12
N SER A 144 -17.10 6.70 -17.47
CA SER A 144 -16.87 5.60 -16.52
C SER A 144 -15.43 5.63 -16.00
N VAL A 145 -15.19 6.40 -14.94
CA VAL A 145 -13.95 6.34 -14.16
C VAL A 145 -13.88 4.95 -13.54
N PRO A 146 -12.70 4.31 -13.46
CA PRO A 146 -12.54 3.02 -12.80
C PRO A 146 -12.87 3.10 -11.31
N VAL A 147 -14.15 3.06 -10.93
CA VAL A 147 -14.63 3.08 -9.54
C VAL A 147 -14.04 1.89 -8.75
N LEU A 148 -13.70 0.81 -9.47
CA LEU A 148 -13.00 -0.35 -8.91
C LEU A 148 -11.68 0.03 -8.22
N ASN A 149 -10.95 1.04 -8.70
CA ASN A 149 -9.74 1.50 -8.03
C ASN A 149 -10.07 2.11 -6.66
N TYR A 150 -11.11 2.93 -6.59
CA TYR A 150 -11.56 3.54 -5.34
C TYR A 150 -12.02 2.47 -4.34
N TYR A 151 -12.80 1.48 -4.78
CA TYR A 151 -13.24 0.36 -3.93
C TYR A 151 -12.10 -0.56 -3.52
N ALA A 152 -11.12 -0.84 -4.40
CA ALA A 152 -9.97 -1.66 -4.07
C ALA A 152 -9.07 -1.00 -3.00
N LEU A 153 -9.05 0.34 -2.95
CA LEU A 153 -8.43 1.09 -1.85
C LEU A 153 -9.28 1.14 -0.57
N GLY A 154 -10.39 0.39 -0.54
CA GLY A 154 -11.36 0.28 0.54
C GLY A 154 -12.32 1.47 0.68
N GLY A 155 -12.53 2.21 -0.40
CA GLY A 155 -13.61 3.18 -0.49
C GLY A 155 -14.99 2.50 -0.47
N GLY A 156 -16.00 3.19 0.04
CA GLY A 156 -17.39 2.75 0.01
C GLY A 156 -18.26 3.67 -0.84
N SER A 157 -19.49 3.24 -1.12
CA SER A 157 -20.55 4.03 -1.74
C SER A 157 -21.88 3.68 -1.07
N PRO A 158 -22.40 4.52 -0.16
CA PRO A 158 -23.70 4.28 0.46
C PRO A 158 -24.85 4.16 -0.54
N PRO A 159 -24.96 4.99 -1.61
CA PRO A 159 -25.98 4.81 -2.65
C PRO A 159 -25.83 3.47 -3.40
N GLY A 160 -24.59 3.00 -3.59
CA GLY A 160 -24.29 1.71 -4.19
C GLY A 160 -24.37 0.51 -3.23
N GLY A 161 -24.68 0.73 -1.94
CA GLY A 161 -24.68 -0.33 -0.92
C GLY A 161 -23.29 -0.90 -0.59
N VAL A 162 -22.21 -0.22 -0.99
CA VAL A 162 -20.83 -0.66 -0.75
C VAL A 162 -20.33 -0.02 0.55
N ILE A 163 -19.95 -0.86 1.52
CA ILE A 163 -19.42 -0.41 2.81
C ILE A 163 -17.92 -0.12 2.69
N VAL A 164 -17.43 0.86 3.44
CA VAL A 164 -16.00 1.17 3.54
C VAL A 164 -15.25 -0.01 4.16
N GLU A 165 -14.26 -0.54 3.44
CA GLU A 165 -13.40 -1.62 3.89
C GLU A 165 -12.08 -1.04 4.41
N ARG A 166 -11.64 -1.43 5.60
CA ARG A 166 -10.42 -0.88 6.24
C ARG A 166 -9.32 -1.92 6.46
N THR A 167 -9.57 -3.17 6.09
CA THR A 167 -8.53 -4.22 6.10
C THR A 167 -7.56 -4.05 4.94
N VAL A 168 -6.29 -4.43 5.16
CA VAL A 168 -5.30 -4.56 4.09
C VAL A 168 -5.56 -5.90 3.39
N GLY A 169 -6.23 -5.86 2.24
CA GLY A 169 -6.48 -7.04 1.41
C GLY A 169 -5.58 -7.09 0.18
N ALA A 170 -5.56 -8.24 -0.51
CA ALA A 170 -4.88 -8.37 -1.79
C ALA A 170 -5.30 -7.30 -2.82
N PRO A 171 -6.59 -6.92 -2.96
CA PRO A 171 -7.00 -5.86 -3.88
C PRO A 171 -6.34 -4.52 -3.59
N PHE A 172 -6.19 -4.17 -2.30
CA PHE A 172 -5.53 -2.94 -1.90
C PHE A 172 -4.09 -2.89 -2.41
N VAL A 173 -3.31 -3.94 -2.13
CA VAL A 173 -1.88 -4.00 -2.52
C VAL A 173 -1.75 -4.03 -4.05
N GLN A 174 -2.60 -4.79 -4.73
CA GLN A 174 -2.61 -4.89 -6.19
C GLN A 174 -2.97 -3.58 -6.89
N THR A 175 -3.84 -2.76 -6.30
CA THR A 175 -4.17 -1.42 -6.81
C THR A 175 -3.11 -0.38 -6.44
N MET A 176 -2.49 -0.49 -5.26
CA MET A 176 -1.53 0.50 -4.77
C MET A 176 -0.25 0.56 -5.63
N VAL A 177 0.21 -0.58 -6.16
CA VAL A 177 1.41 -0.63 -7.01
C VAL A 177 1.27 0.24 -8.27
N PRO A 178 0.34 -0.04 -9.21
CA PRO A 178 0.19 0.77 -10.42
C PRO A 178 -0.23 2.21 -10.12
N LEU A 179 -1.05 2.43 -9.08
CA LEU A 179 -1.43 3.76 -8.63
C LEU A 179 -0.21 4.60 -8.24
N SER A 180 0.64 4.07 -7.36
CA SER A 180 1.84 4.77 -6.91
C SER A 180 2.78 5.11 -8.07
N GLN A 181 3.01 4.17 -8.98
CA GLN A 181 3.85 4.38 -10.15
C GLN A 181 3.29 5.46 -11.08
N GLN A 182 1.99 5.39 -11.38
CA GLN A 182 1.36 6.33 -12.29
C GLN A 182 1.34 7.75 -11.72
N TRP A 183 0.94 7.90 -10.47
CA TRP A 183 0.83 9.21 -9.84
C TRP A 183 2.20 9.82 -9.59
N CYS A 184 3.19 9.02 -9.19
CA CYS A 184 4.57 9.50 -9.11
C CYS A 184 5.09 9.96 -10.47
N ARG A 185 4.82 9.22 -11.55
CA ARG A 185 5.22 9.64 -12.90
C ARG A 185 4.59 10.99 -13.28
N MET A 186 3.30 11.18 -12.98
CA MET A 186 2.62 12.46 -13.21
C MET A 186 3.26 13.59 -12.38
N ALA A 187 3.56 13.32 -11.12
CA ALA A 187 4.16 14.28 -10.21
C ALA A 187 5.59 14.65 -10.62
N VAL A 188 6.39 13.70 -11.10
CA VAL A 188 7.75 13.95 -11.61
C VAL A 188 7.71 14.75 -12.91
N ALA A 189 6.74 14.47 -13.79
CA ALA A 189 6.56 15.19 -15.06
C ALA A 189 5.98 16.60 -14.87
N LYS A 190 5.41 16.90 -13.70
CA LYS A 190 4.81 18.21 -13.40
C LYS A 190 5.92 19.28 -13.28
N PRO A 191 5.89 20.34 -14.09
CA PRO A 191 6.87 21.43 -13.99
C PRO A 191 6.85 22.05 -12.61
N ASP A 192 8.04 22.39 -12.10
CA ASP A 192 8.21 23.12 -10.83
C ASP A 192 7.52 22.47 -9.62
N ASN A 193 7.46 21.13 -9.58
CA ASN A 193 6.84 20.40 -8.49
C ASN A 193 7.68 20.43 -7.20
N ALA A 194 7.53 21.51 -6.44
CA ALA A 194 8.20 21.71 -5.15
C ALA A 194 7.82 20.68 -4.08
N SER A 195 6.74 19.90 -4.27
CA SER A 195 6.36 18.81 -3.36
C SER A 195 7.25 17.58 -3.52
N LEU A 196 7.88 17.38 -4.69
CA LEU A 196 8.84 16.29 -4.91
C LEU A 196 10.30 16.77 -4.91
N PHE A 197 10.53 18.03 -5.25
CA PHE A 197 11.86 18.54 -5.59
C PHE A 197 12.22 19.75 -4.74
N LYS A 198 13.06 19.53 -3.73
CA LYS A 198 13.63 20.59 -2.88
C LYS A 198 15.12 20.84 -3.16
N TYR A 199 15.89 19.76 -3.34
CA TYR A 199 17.35 19.85 -3.53
C TYR A 199 17.82 19.37 -4.90
N ALA A 200 16.97 18.64 -5.62
CA ALA A 200 17.23 18.12 -6.96
C ALA A 200 16.06 18.47 -7.89
N THR A 201 16.17 18.19 -9.18
CA THR A 201 15.09 18.34 -10.16
C THR A 201 14.78 17.00 -10.83
N ALA A 202 13.68 16.94 -11.60
CA ALA A 202 13.31 15.76 -12.38
C ALA A 202 14.41 15.30 -13.37
N THR A 203 15.34 16.18 -13.73
CA THR A 203 16.45 15.90 -14.65
C THR A 203 17.78 15.66 -13.95
N SER A 204 17.85 15.76 -12.62
CA SER A 204 19.08 15.51 -11.87
C SER A 204 19.51 14.05 -11.99
N SER A 205 20.74 13.79 -12.43
CA SER A 205 21.23 12.44 -12.71
C SER A 205 22.18 11.93 -11.63
N SER A 206 22.26 10.61 -11.45
CA SER A 206 23.19 10.04 -10.44
C SER A 206 24.65 10.32 -10.75
N ALA A 207 24.99 10.48 -12.03
CA ALA A 207 26.35 10.78 -12.49
C ALA A 207 26.82 12.19 -12.13
N ALA A 208 25.92 13.18 -12.12
CA ALA A 208 26.26 14.59 -11.88
C ALA A 208 25.83 15.10 -10.49
N ASP A 209 24.69 14.60 -9.99
CA ASP A 209 23.93 15.22 -8.91
C ASP A 209 23.69 14.28 -7.71
N SER A 210 24.47 13.21 -7.57
CA SER A 210 24.26 12.17 -6.53
C SER A 210 24.05 12.75 -5.13
N ALA A 211 24.87 13.72 -4.72
CA ALA A 211 24.75 14.34 -3.41
C ALA A 211 23.40 15.06 -3.20
N ALA A 212 22.93 15.79 -4.22
CA ALA A 212 21.66 16.50 -4.20
C ALA A 212 20.46 15.53 -4.24
N ILE A 213 20.60 14.43 -5.00
CA ILE A 213 19.60 13.37 -5.05
C ILE A 213 19.42 12.74 -3.66
N VAL A 214 20.51 12.39 -2.97
CA VAL A 214 20.45 11.84 -1.61
C VAL A 214 19.76 12.81 -0.65
N ASP A 215 20.14 14.09 -0.67
CA ASP A 215 19.51 15.09 0.20
C ASP A 215 18.01 15.24 -0.09
N ASN A 216 17.61 15.14 -1.35
CA ASN A 216 16.20 15.15 -1.74
C ASN A 216 15.47 13.87 -1.28
N ILE A 217 16.08 12.70 -1.39
CA ILE A 217 15.52 11.42 -0.89
C ILE A 217 15.28 11.49 0.62
N VAL A 218 16.25 11.97 1.40
CA VAL A 218 16.11 12.12 2.86
C VAL A 218 14.96 13.06 3.20
N TRP A 219 14.84 14.17 2.47
CA TRP A 219 13.73 15.11 2.64
C TRP A 219 12.37 14.48 2.27
N LEU A 220 12.30 13.72 1.18
CA LEU A 220 11.09 13.00 0.78
C LEU A 220 10.70 11.96 1.82
N HIS A 221 11.64 11.20 2.37
CA HIS A 221 11.34 10.22 3.42
C HIS A 221 10.66 10.89 4.62
N ALA A 222 11.18 12.04 5.07
CA ALA A 222 10.55 12.82 6.14
C ALA A 222 9.16 13.33 5.75
N ARG A 223 8.97 13.75 4.49
CA ARG A 223 7.67 14.21 3.99
C ARG A 223 6.63 13.09 3.93
N PHE A 224 6.99 11.90 3.44
CA PHE A 224 6.06 10.78 3.26
C PHE A 224 5.78 10.02 4.56
N HIS A 225 6.78 9.83 5.41
CA HIS A 225 6.67 8.96 6.59
C HIS A 225 6.70 9.72 7.92
N GLY A 226 6.89 11.05 7.90
CA GLY A 226 7.03 11.86 9.11
C GLY A 226 8.31 11.57 9.91
N THR A 227 9.23 10.76 9.39
CA THR A 227 10.45 10.33 10.05
C THR A 227 11.68 10.73 9.25
N VAL A 228 12.62 11.39 9.91
CA VAL A 228 13.90 11.77 9.30
C VAL A 228 14.84 10.57 9.36
N VAL A 229 15.34 10.17 8.20
CA VAL A 229 16.40 9.17 8.08
C VAL A 229 17.76 9.85 7.94
N ASP A 230 18.83 9.11 8.22
CA ASP A 230 20.17 9.62 7.99
C ASP A 230 20.56 9.59 6.51
N ARG A 231 21.71 10.18 6.20
CA ARG A 231 22.22 10.24 4.82
C ARG A 231 22.63 8.88 4.28
N ALA A 232 23.00 7.93 5.15
CA ALA A 232 23.38 6.58 4.74
C ALA A 232 22.17 5.81 4.19
N GLU A 233 21.01 5.98 4.81
CA GLU A 233 19.74 5.46 4.31
C GLU A 233 19.36 6.07 2.95
N GLY A 234 19.50 7.40 2.82
CA GLY A 234 19.28 8.07 1.53
C GLY A 234 20.20 7.56 0.41
N GLN A 235 21.46 7.26 0.76
CA GLN A 235 22.43 6.66 -0.15
C GLN A 235 22.01 5.23 -0.55
N ARG A 236 21.51 4.43 0.38
CA ARG A 236 20.99 3.09 0.09
C ARG A 236 19.84 3.15 -0.91
N ILE A 237 18.86 4.04 -0.71
CA ILE A 237 17.73 4.19 -1.64
C ILE A 237 18.21 4.68 -3.03
N LEU A 238 19.20 5.57 -3.08
CA LEU A 238 19.83 5.97 -4.34
C LEU A 238 20.41 4.75 -5.09
N GLU A 239 21.18 3.91 -4.40
CA GLU A 239 21.87 2.76 -4.98
C GLU A 239 20.94 1.60 -5.35
N GLU A 240 19.95 1.30 -4.51
CA GLU A 240 19.07 0.14 -4.68
C GLU A 240 17.86 0.44 -5.60
N VAL A 241 17.40 1.70 -5.65
CA VAL A 241 16.17 2.08 -6.35
C VAL A 241 16.44 3.04 -7.51
N PHE A 242 17.08 4.17 -7.24
CA PHE A 242 17.20 5.24 -8.24
C PHE A 242 18.15 4.86 -9.38
N ILE A 243 19.40 4.49 -9.07
CA ILE A 243 20.43 4.19 -10.08
C ILE A 243 20.01 3.05 -11.03
N PRO A 244 19.47 1.91 -10.55
CA PRO A 244 19.06 0.83 -11.45
C PRO A 244 17.95 1.24 -12.41
N LEU A 245 17.02 2.09 -11.97
CA LEU A 245 15.89 2.55 -12.78
C LEU A 245 16.28 3.66 -13.77
N GLU A 246 17.15 4.58 -13.36
CA GLU A 246 17.75 5.56 -14.26
C GLU A 246 18.53 4.86 -15.38
N ALA A 247 19.38 3.88 -15.03
CA ALA A 247 20.20 3.16 -15.98
C ALA A 247 19.40 2.32 -17.00
N ALA A 248 18.17 1.91 -16.65
CA ALA A 248 17.35 1.09 -17.53
C ALA A 248 16.96 1.79 -18.84
N ASN A 249 16.84 3.12 -18.86
CA ASN A 249 16.50 3.89 -20.06
C ASN A 249 17.30 5.19 -20.22
N ASP A 250 18.36 5.39 -19.43
CA ASP A 250 19.12 6.65 -19.36
C ASP A 250 18.20 7.86 -19.07
N ASP A 251 17.25 7.66 -18.16
CA ASP A 251 16.19 8.62 -17.84
C ASP A 251 16.07 8.82 -16.31
N PRO A 252 16.57 9.96 -15.77
CA PRO A 252 16.45 10.27 -14.35
C PRO A 252 15.01 10.33 -13.84
N SER A 253 14.04 10.62 -14.70
CA SER A 253 12.62 10.69 -14.32
C SER A 253 12.06 9.33 -13.90
N LEU A 254 12.60 8.23 -14.45
CA LEU A 254 12.26 6.87 -14.02
C LEU A 254 12.86 6.55 -12.66
N GLY A 255 14.09 7.00 -12.38
CA GLY A 255 14.70 6.92 -11.06
C GLY A 255 13.83 7.62 -10.01
N TRP A 256 13.39 8.85 -10.29
CA TRP A 256 12.51 9.59 -9.40
C TRP A 256 11.13 8.96 -9.22
N THR A 257 10.54 8.43 -10.30
CA THR A 257 9.28 7.69 -10.24
C THR A 257 9.44 6.45 -9.34
N GLY A 258 10.57 5.75 -9.46
CA GLY A 258 10.97 4.64 -8.61
C GLY A 258 11.02 4.99 -7.14
N VAL A 259 11.82 5.99 -6.78
CA VAL A 259 11.98 6.48 -5.40
C VAL A 259 10.63 6.90 -4.80
N CYS A 260 9.87 7.72 -5.53
CA CYS A 260 8.56 8.17 -5.08
C CYS A 260 7.60 7.00 -4.83
N SER A 261 7.55 6.03 -5.77
CA SER A 261 6.69 4.85 -5.62
C SER A 261 7.15 3.91 -4.50
N TYR A 262 8.46 3.85 -4.23
CA TYR A 262 9.03 3.08 -3.14
C TYR A 262 8.57 3.64 -1.79
N LEU A 263 8.60 4.96 -1.61
CA LEU A 263 8.13 5.62 -0.39
C LEU A 263 6.62 5.39 -0.17
N ILE A 264 5.79 5.55 -1.19
CA ILE A 264 4.34 5.30 -1.07
C ILE A 264 4.03 3.84 -0.70
N ARG A 265 4.82 2.88 -1.19
CA ARG A 265 4.61 1.45 -0.91
C ARG A 265 5.24 1.00 0.40
N HIS A 266 5.93 1.89 1.11
CA HIS A 266 6.52 1.58 2.40
C HIS A 266 5.40 1.29 3.42
N PRO A 267 5.56 0.29 4.32
CA PRO A 267 4.53 -0.05 5.28
C PRO A 267 4.06 1.13 6.14
N GLN A 268 4.98 2.03 6.54
CA GLN A 268 4.65 3.23 7.34
C GLN A 268 3.74 4.23 6.61
N PHE A 269 3.68 4.18 5.28
CA PHE A 269 2.72 4.98 4.52
C PHE A 269 1.32 4.37 4.55
N ILE A 270 1.24 3.03 4.48
CA ILE A 270 -0.01 2.27 4.36
C ILE A 270 -0.74 2.18 5.69
N VAL A 271 0.01 2.06 6.80
CA VAL A 271 -0.52 1.95 8.15
C VAL A 271 -0.09 3.16 8.98
N TYR A 272 -1.06 3.85 9.59
CA TYR A 272 -0.83 4.95 10.53
C TYR A 272 -1.57 4.72 11.85
#